data_AF-A0A836PVB4-F1
#
_entry.id   AF-A0A836PVB4-F1
#
_cell.length_a   1.000
_cell.length_b   1.000
_cell.length_c   1.000
_cell.angle_alpha   90.00
_cell.angle_beta   90.00
_cell.angle_gamma   90.00
#
_symmetry.space_group_name_H-M   'P 1'
#
loop_
_entity.id
_entity.type
_entity.pdbx_description
1 polymer ?
#
loop_
_entity_poly.entity_id
_entity_poly.type
_entity_poly.pdbx_seq_one_letter_code
_entity_poly.pdbx_strand_id
1 'polypeptide(L)' 'LMIKAKVGDEIGGIIAQDAETIRFVKPNGQLVSVTHLKKGDSVIVHSKAATGRHFGMEVSDEYILEK' A
#
# COMPACT_ATOMS: atom_id res chain seq x y z
N LEU A 1 -4.85 0.43 -9.89
CA LEU A 1 -5.54 1.19 -8.83
C LEU A 1 -4.50 1.78 -7.88
N MET A 2 -4.46 3.11 -7.69
CA MET A 2 -3.57 3.76 -6.72
C MET A 2 -4.33 3.96 -5.40
N ILE A 3 -3.76 3.48 -4.30
CA ILE A 3 -4.36 3.51 -2.97
C ILE A 3 -3.43 4.30 -2.05
N LYS A 4 -3.95 5.37 -1.45
CA LYS A 4 -3.21 6.17 -0.45
C LYS A 4 -3.69 5.80 0.95
N ALA A 5 -2.75 5.61 1.87
CA ALA A 5 -3.03 5.28 3.25
C ALA A 5 -2.21 6.20 4.18
N LYS A 6 -2.80 6.55 5.33
CA LYS A 6 -2.13 7.30 6.40
C LYS A 6 -1.73 6.34 7.51
N VAL A 7 -0.47 6.40 7.94
CA VAL A 7 0.07 5.66 9.09
C VAL A 7 0.75 6.66 10.01
N GLY A 8 0.23 6.86 11.22
CA GLY A 8 0.70 7.95 12.08
C GLY A 8 0.52 9.30 11.35
N ASP A 9 1.60 10.05 11.18
CA ASP A 9 1.61 11.30 10.41
C ASP A 9 2.11 11.16 8.96
N GLU A 10 2.49 9.94 8.57
CA GLU A 10 2.99 9.65 7.22
C GLU A 10 1.86 9.27 6.27
N ILE A 11 2.00 9.64 4.99
CA ILE A 11 1.12 9.20 3.91
C ILE A 11 1.95 8.37 2.94
N GLY A 12 1.56 7.10 2.78
CA GLY A 12 2.12 6.19 1.81
C GLY A 12 1.13 5.86 0.69
N GLY A 13 1.65 5.25 -0.37
CA GLY A 13 0.86 4.80 -1.50
C GLY A 13 1.24 3.39 -1.93
N ILE A 14 0.25 2.62 -2.37
CA ILE A 14 0.48 1.35 -3.07
C ILE A 14 -0.28 1.37 -4.39
N ILE A 15 0.32 0.78 -5.41
CA ILE A 15 -0.37 0.45 -6.65
C ILE A 15 -0.78 -1.03 -6.58
N ALA A 16 -2.08 -1.27 -6.70
CA ALA A 16 -2.65 -2.60 -6.76
C ALA A 16 -3.32 -2.84 -8.12
N GLN A 17 -3.31 -4.08 -8.58
CA GLN A 17 -4.17 -4.49 -9.68
C GLN A 17 -5.63 -4.40 -9.24
N ASP A 18 -6.49 -3.91 -10.12
CA ASP A 18 -7.92 -3.79 -9.84
C ASP A 18 -8.60 -5.13 -10.14
N ALA A 19 -8.59 -6.04 -9.16
CA ALA A 19 -9.16 -7.39 -9.28
C ALA A 19 -9.59 -7.96 -7.93
N GLU A 20 -10.66 -8.76 -7.91
CA GLU A 20 -11.26 -9.30 -6.68
C GLU A 20 -10.33 -10.23 -5.87
N THR A 21 -9.40 -10.87 -6.57
CA THR A 21 -8.38 -11.75 -5.98
C THR A 21 -7.30 -10.98 -5.24
N ILE A 22 -7.16 -9.68 -5.47
CA ILE A 22 -6.25 -8.82 -4.71
C ILE A 22 -6.98 -8.34 -3.45
N ARG A 23 -6.43 -8.68 -2.29
CA ARG A 23 -7.07 -8.43 -0.99
C ARG A 23 -6.09 -7.85 0.02
N PHE A 24 -6.62 -7.00 0.90
CA PHE A 24 -5.96 -6.53 2.12
C PHE A 24 -6.53 -7.21 3.36
N VAL A 25 -5.82 -7.10 4.47
CA VAL A 25 -6.26 -7.56 5.78
C VAL A 25 -6.76 -6.35 6.58
N LYS A 26 -7.97 -6.43 7.14
CA LYS A 26 -8.50 -5.43 8.08
C LYS A 26 -7.89 -5.65 9.47
N PRO A 27 -7.92 -4.65 10.38
CA PRO A 27 -7.43 -4.80 11.75
C PRO A 27 -8.04 -5.96 12.54
N ASN A 28 -9.26 -6.39 12.18
CA ASN A 28 -9.94 -7.53 12.77
C ASN A 28 -9.57 -8.90 12.14
N GLY A 29 -8.58 -8.94 11.25
CA GLY A 29 -8.13 -10.15 10.54
C GLY A 29 -8.95 -10.54 9.32
N GLN A 30 -10.08 -9.86 9.03
CA GLN A 30 -10.88 -10.16 7.84
C GLN A 30 -10.22 -9.66 6.56
N LEU A 31 -10.44 -10.37 5.46
CA LEU A 31 -9.97 -9.94 4.14
C LEU A 31 -10.94 -8.94 3.52
N VAL A 32 -10.42 -7.97 2.76
CA VAL A 32 -11.19 -7.03 1.94
C VAL A 32 -10.58 -6.94 0.55
N SER A 33 -11.41 -7.16 -0.48
CA SER A 33 -11.00 -6.98 -1.88
C SER A 33 -10.71 -5.52 -2.18
N VAL A 34 -9.71 -5.26 -3.03
CA VAL A 34 -9.43 -3.91 -3.53
C VAL A 34 -10.61 -3.30 -4.28
N THR A 35 -11.42 -4.12 -4.96
CA THR A 35 -12.63 -3.69 -5.68
C THR A 35 -13.74 -3.20 -4.74
N HIS A 36 -13.67 -3.56 -3.45
CA HIS A 36 -14.63 -3.17 -2.42
C HIS A 36 -14.06 -2.17 -1.41
N LEU A 37 -12.78 -1.81 -1.55
CA LEU A 37 -12.11 -0.87 -0.65
C LEU A 37 -12.63 0.54 -0.89
N LYS A 38 -12.91 1.28 0.20
CA LYS A 38 -13.39 2.67 0.13
C LYS A 38 -12.61 3.59 1.05
N LYS A 39 -12.66 4.90 0.75
CA LYS A 39 -12.04 5.92 1.61
C LYS A 39 -12.59 5.81 3.04
N GLY A 40 -11.69 5.75 4.01
CA GLY A 40 -12.01 5.58 5.43
C GLY A 40 -11.90 4.14 5.92
N ASP A 41 -11.78 3.14 5.04
CA ASP A 41 -11.44 1.79 5.47
C ASP A 41 -10.03 1.76 6.05
N SER A 42 -9.85 0.98 7.11
CA SER A 42 -8.55 0.69 7.71
C SER A 42 -8.09 -0.69 7.29
N VAL A 43 -6.82 -0.79 6.91
CA VAL A 43 -6.15 -2.04 6.54
C VAL A 43 -4.79 -2.12 7.22
N ILE A 44 -4.28 -3.32 7.40
CA ILE A 44 -2.94 -3.58 7.90
C ILE A 44 -1.96 -3.38 6.75
N VAL A 45 -0.91 -2.61 7.01
CA VAL A 45 0.17 -2.35 6.06
C VAL A 45 1.51 -2.59 6.73
N HIS A 46 2.53 -2.89 5.92
CA HIS A 46 3.92 -2.85 6.35
C HIS A 46 4.54 -1.54 5.86
N SER A 47 4.73 -0.59 6.77
CA SER A 47 5.36 0.70 6.49
C SER A 47 6.83 0.69 6.89
N LYS A 48 7.67 1.29 6.05
CA LYS A 48 9.08 1.58 6.32
C LYS A 48 9.45 2.92 5.66
N ALA A 49 10.56 3.51 6.06
CA ALA A 49 11.08 4.71 5.42
C ALA A 49 11.21 4.52 3.90
N ALA A 50 11.02 5.62 3.14
CA ALA A 50 11.05 5.57 1.69
C ALA A 50 12.42 5.13 1.19
N THR A 51 12.45 4.02 0.45
CA THR A 51 13.64 3.45 -0.20
C THR A 51 13.24 2.94 -1.59
N GLY A 52 14.12 3.06 -2.57
CA GLY A 52 13.95 2.43 -3.87
C GLY A 52 14.03 0.91 -3.78
N ARG A 53 13.43 0.22 -4.75
CA ARG A 53 13.62 -1.22 -4.95
C ARG A 53 13.85 -1.54 -6.41
N HIS A 54 14.86 -2.35 -6.70
CA HIS A 54 15.11 -2.93 -8.02
C HIS A 54 14.92 -4.44 -7.94
N PHE A 55 13.95 -4.98 -8.69
CA PHE A 55 13.58 -6.41 -8.66
C PHE A 55 13.32 -6.95 -7.24
N GLY A 56 12.75 -6.14 -6.36
CA GLY A 56 12.44 -6.50 -4.98
C GLY A 56 13.60 -6.31 -3.99
N MET A 57 14.83 -6.07 -4.46
CA MET A 57 15.96 -5.72 -3.60
C MET A 57 15.91 -4.24 -3.24
N GLU A 58 16.17 -3.91 -1.98
CA GLU A 58 16.30 -2.53 -1.51
C GLU A 58 17.57 -1.88 -2.10
N VAL A 59 17.45 -0.64 -2.53
CA VAL A 59 18.57 0.20 -2.98
C VAL A 59 18.55 1.50 -2.18
N SER A 60 19.69 1.87 -1.60
CA SER A 60 19.81 2.99 -0.65
C SER A 60 19.73 4.37 -1.30
N ASP A 61 20.11 4.47 -2.58
CA ASP A 61 20.37 5.77 -3.24
C ASP A 61 19.34 6.11 -4.33
N GLU A 62 18.26 5.31 -4.45
CA GLU A 62 17.21 5.53 -5.45
C GLU A 62 15.84 5.68 -4.79
N TYR A 63 14.96 6.47 -5.41
CA TYR A 63 13.56 6.62 -5.00
C TYR A 63 12.68 6.96 -6.21
N ILE A 64 11.38 6.65 -6.10
CA ILE A 64 10.41 6.95 -7.16
C ILE A 64 9.73 8.29 -6.83
N LEU A 65 9.78 9.22 -7.78
CA LEU A 65 8.98 10.44 -7.76
C LEU A 65 7.70 10.19 -8.56
N GLU A 66 6.55 10.33 -7.90
CA GLU A 66 5.24 10.31 -8.57
C GLU A 66 5.05 11.66 -9.31
N LYS A 67 4.60 11.63 -10.57
CA LYS A 67 4.31 12.84 -11.39
C LYS A 67 2.82 12.97 -11.65
#